data_AF-A0A933CIH4-F1
#
_entry.id   AF-A0A933CIH4-F1
#
_cell.length_a   1.000
_cell.length_b   1.000
_cell.length_c   1.000
_cell.angle_alpha   90.00
_cell.angle_beta   90.00
_cell.angle_gamma   90.00
#
_symmetry.space_group_name_H-M   'P 1'
#
loop_
_entity.id
_entity.type
_entity.pdbx_description
1 polymer ?
#
loop_
_entity_poly.entity_id
_entity_poly.type
_entity_poly.pdbx_seq_one_letter_code
_entity_poly.pdbx_strand_id
1 'polypeptide(L)'
;MKAQVRCFNSPARRTSFWIAIALALLAGASRIATAEISNIRKQLDDHLNRCTETHGYNPETASNLGPHALGAGEREWRECVYQGIEKHVIPKALAPEAYRRVIAEDRDMTERVASGRMTRAERRTRMLALLEEIERREEAEAKRLIKEAVKREQEMMLMRDRRSMIRPLGR
;
A
#
# COMPACT_ATOMS: atom_id res chain seq x y z
N MET A 1 18.89 -40.20 -45.71
CA MET A 1 18.48 -40.06 -44.31
C MET A 1 18.90 -38.67 -43.82
N LYS A 2 17.96 -37.70 -43.75
CA LYS A 2 18.22 -36.34 -43.25
C LYS A 2 17.27 -36.09 -42.09
N ALA A 3 17.82 -35.93 -40.88
CA ALA A 3 17.06 -35.69 -39.67
C ALA A 3 16.56 -34.23 -39.65
N GLN A 4 15.23 -34.07 -39.60
CA GLN A 4 14.58 -32.79 -39.31
C GLN A 4 14.70 -32.50 -37.80
N VAL A 5 15.49 -31.50 -37.43
CA VAL A 5 15.46 -30.91 -36.10
C VAL A 5 14.26 -29.97 -36.05
N ARG A 6 13.16 -30.42 -35.45
CA ARG A 6 12.01 -29.56 -35.13
C ARG A 6 12.32 -28.81 -33.84
N CYS A 7 12.65 -27.53 -33.92
CA CYS A 7 12.62 -26.64 -32.78
C CYS A 7 11.16 -26.47 -32.33
N PHE A 8 10.81 -27.09 -31.21
CA PHE A 8 9.54 -26.90 -30.53
C PHE A 8 9.49 -25.47 -29.98
N ASN A 9 8.76 -24.61 -30.69
CA ASN A 9 8.46 -23.26 -30.25
C ASN A 9 7.40 -23.37 -29.14
N SER A 10 7.83 -23.56 -27.89
CA SER A 10 6.95 -23.47 -26.73
C SER A 10 6.64 -21.99 -26.50
N PRO A 11 5.40 -21.50 -26.66
CA PRO A 11 5.00 -20.24 -26.06
C PRO A 11 5.07 -20.46 -24.55
N ALA A 12 6.17 -19.99 -23.96
CA ALA A 12 6.30 -19.85 -22.53
C ALA A 12 5.07 -19.08 -22.04
N ARG A 13 4.15 -19.84 -21.43
CA ARG A 13 3.02 -19.31 -20.70
C ARG A 13 3.60 -18.32 -19.70
N ARG A 14 3.41 -17.03 -19.97
CA ARG A 14 3.48 -15.95 -18.98
C ARG A 14 2.32 -16.20 -18.02
N THR A 15 2.42 -17.25 -17.21
CA THR A 15 1.50 -17.52 -16.12
C THR A 15 1.71 -16.41 -15.11
N SER A 16 0.78 -15.45 -15.15
CA SER A 16 0.50 -14.45 -14.14
C SER A 16 0.57 -15.06 -12.74
N PHE A 17 1.76 -15.02 -12.15
CA PHE A 17 2.04 -15.62 -10.84
C PHE A 17 1.40 -14.83 -9.68
N TRP A 18 0.79 -13.68 -9.97
CA TRP A 18 0.15 -12.82 -8.97
C TRP A 18 -1.32 -13.15 -8.69
N ILE A 19 -2.00 -13.97 -9.51
CA ILE A 19 -3.47 -14.13 -9.41
C ILE A 19 -3.90 -15.17 -8.35
N ALA A 20 -3.03 -16.10 -7.94
CA ALA A 20 -3.45 -17.20 -7.07
C ALA A 20 -3.44 -16.91 -5.54
N ILE A 21 -2.80 -15.84 -5.08
CA ILE A 21 -2.72 -15.51 -3.63
C ILE A 21 -3.86 -14.57 -3.19
N ALA A 22 -4.62 -13.99 -4.14
CA ALA A 22 -5.66 -13.01 -3.84
C ALA A 22 -7.02 -13.59 -3.42
N LEU A 23 -7.26 -14.91 -3.53
CA LEU A 23 -8.64 -15.46 -3.48
C LEU A 23 -9.06 -16.21 -2.22
N ALA A 24 -8.19 -16.47 -1.23
CA ALA A 24 -8.51 -17.38 -0.12
C ALA A 24 -8.80 -16.73 1.26
N LEU A 25 -8.75 -15.40 1.40
CA LEU A 25 -8.84 -14.72 2.72
C LEU A 25 -10.04 -13.78 2.93
N LEU A 26 -11.05 -13.80 2.05
CA LEU A 26 -12.17 -12.83 2.07
C LEU A 26 -13.52 -13.39 2.58
N ALA A 27 -13.54 -14.55 3.23
CA ALA A 27 -14.75 -15.13 3.81
C ALA A 27 -14.89 -14.79 5.30
N GLY A 28 -15.04 -13.50 5.62
CA GLY A 28 -15.37 -13.08 6.98
C GLY A 28 -15.25 -11.57 7.20
N ALA A 29 -16.37 -10.87 7.02
CA ALA A 29 -16.63 -9.53 7.56
C ALA A 29 -15.80 -8.31 7.07
N SER A 30 -15.79 -7.98 5.77
CA SER A 30 -15.22 -6.68 5.29
C SER A 30 -15.88 -6.07 4.05
N ARG A 31 -17.22 -6.13 3.88
CA ARG A 31 -17.85 -5.59 2.65
C ARG A 31 -18.06 -4.07 2.63
N ILE A 32 -17.84 -3.36 3.73
CA ILE A 32 -18.04 -1.89 3.80
C ILE A 32 -16.74 -1.11 3.51
N ALA A 33 -15.57 -1.74 3.63
CA ALA A 33 -14.29 -1.09 3.32
C ALA A 33 -13.84 -1.23 1.85
N THR A 34 -14.45 -2.11 1.06
CA THR A 34 -13.94 -2.44 -0.29
C THR A 34 -14.18 -1.33 -1.31
N ALA A 35 -15.34 -0.66 -1.27
CA ALA A 35 -15.68 0.39 -2.23
C ALA A 35 -14.84 1.66 -2.03
N GLU A 36 -14.63 2.09 -0.78
CA GLU A 36 -13.80 3.26 -0.48
C GLU A 36 -12.32 3.00 -0.82
N ILE A 37 -11.78 1.83 -0.44
CA ILE A 37 -10.42 1.43 -0.79
C ILE A 37 -10.25 1.34 -2.32
N SER A 38 -11.22 0.76 -3.03
CA SER A 38 -11.19 0.68 -4.50
C SER A 38 -11.18 2.08 -5.14
N ASN A 39 -11.93 3.03 -4.59
CA ASN A 39 -11.96 4.40 -5.10
C ASN A 39 -10.63 5.11 -4.84
N ILE A 40 -10.04 4.98 -3.65
CA ILE A 40 -8.72 5.54 -3.33
C ILE A 40 -7.64 4.99 -4.26
N ARG A 41 -7.64 3.67 -4.50
CA ARG A 41 -6.70 3.03 -5.45
C ARG A 41 -6.84 3.62 -6.83
N LYS A 42 -8.07 3.70 -7.36
CA LYS A 42 -8.32 4.32 -8.67
C LYS A 42 -7.82 5.76 -8.73
N GLN A 43 -8.11 6.58 -7.73
CA GLN A 43 -7.65 7.97 -7.68
C GLN A 43 -6.13 8.09 -7.66
N LEU A 44 -5.46 7.21 -6.92
CA LEU A 44 -4.00 7.15 -6.87
C LEU A 44 -3.43 6.69 -8.22
N ASP A 45 -3.98 5.63 -8.83
CA ASP A 45 -3.55 5.12 -10.14
C ASP A 45 -3.71 6.19 -11.23
N ASP A 46 -4.85 6.88 -11.28
CA ASP A 46 -5.09 8.00 -12.19
C ASP A 46 -4.07 9.12 -11.97
N HIS A 47 -3.64 9.35 -10.73
CA HIS A 47 -2.61 10.35 -10.40
C HIS A 47 -1.21 9.90 -10.83
N LEU A 48 -0.84 8.64 -10.59
CA LEU A 48 0.43 8.06 -11.03
C LEU A 48 0.57 8.09 -12.55
N ASN A 49 -0.50 7.82 -13.29
CA ASN A 49 -0.53 7.93 -14.74
C ASN A 49 -0.26 9.36 -15.19
N ARG A 50 -0.92 10.36 -14.60
CA ARG A 50 -0.66 11.78 -14.90
C ARG A 50 0.78 12.19 -14.58
N CYS A 51 1.35 11.73 -13.47
CA CYS A 51 2.76 12.02 -13.14
C CYS A 51 3.71 11.45 -14.21
N THR A 52 3.42 10.23 -14.68
CA THR A 52 4.19 9.54 -15.73
C THR A 52 4.10 10.30 -17.06
N GLU A 53 2.90 10.72 -17.46
CA GLU A 53 2.67 11.53 -18.65
C GLU A 53 3.37 12.90 -18.58
N THR A 54 3.32 13.55 -17.43
CA THR A 54 3.87 14.91 -17.23
C THR A 54 5.39 14.92 -17.23
N HIS A 55 6.03 13.94 -16.59
CA HIS A 55 7.48 13.94 -16.37
C HIS A 55 8.24 12.96 -17.27
N GLY A 56 7.53 12.13 -18.05
CA GLY A 56 8.13 11.17 -18.98
C GLY A 56 8.91 10.04 -18.29
N TYR A 57 8.81 9.90 -16.96
CA TYR A 57 9.48 8.86 -16.20
C TYR A 57 8.52 7.71 -15.90
N ASN A 58 8.90 6.49 -16.28
CA ASN A 58 8.20 5.26 -15.91
C ASN A 58 9.13 4.34 -15.10
N PRO A 59 8.83 4.04 -13.82
CA PRO A 59 9.65 3.18 -12.99
C PRO A 59 9.76 1.74 -13.50
N GLU A 60 8.78 1.24 -14.26
CA GLU A 60 8.76 -0.15 -14.77
C GLU A 60 9.75 -0.37 -15.91
N THR A 61 10.03 0.66 -16.71
CA THR A 61 10.97 0.60 -17.85
C THR A 61 12.36 1.10 -17.49
N ALA A 62 12.55 1.66 -16.29
CA ALA A 62 13.80 2.24 -15.81
C ALA A 62 14.86 1.21 -15.37
N SER A 63 14.78 -0.05 -15.80
CA SER A 63 15.72 -1.12 -15.42
C SER A 63 17.13 -0.91 -15.96
N ASN A 64 17.29 -0.15 -17.06
CA ASN A 64 18.57 0.06 -17.74
C ASN A 64 19.44 1.17 -17.13
N LEU A 65 18.99 1.87 -16.09
CA LEU A 65 19.80 2.93 -15.46
C LEU A 65 20.86 2.32 -14.55
N GLY A 66 22.03 2.96 -14.50
CA GLY A 66 23.11 2.58 -13.60
C GLY A 66 22.70 2.57 -12.12
N PRO A 67 23.45 1.86 -11.25
CA PRO A 67 23.08 1.67 -9.86
C PRO A 67 22.96 2.96 -9.05
N HIS A 68 23.65 4.03 -9.45
CA HIS A 68 23.65 5.34 -8.79
C HIS A 68 23.04 6.45 -9.67
N ALA A 69 22.34 6.09 -10.75
CA ALA A 69 21.76 7.07 -11.65
C ALA A 69 20.26 7.25 -11.38
N LEU A 70 19.80 8.49 -11.30
CA LEU A 70 18.38 8.80 -11.43
C LEU A 70 18.00 8.83 -12.91
N GLY A 71 16.77 8.42 -13.21
CA GLY A 71 16.23 8.59 -14.55
C GLY A 71 15.94 10.05 -14.86
N ALA A 72 15.90 10.39 -16.15
CA ALA A 72 15.39 11.70 -16.57
C ALA A 72 13.95 11.89 -16.07
N GLY A 73 13.69 13.01 -15.39
CA GLY A 73 12.38 13.31 -14.80
C GLY A 73 12.03 12.50 -13.54
N GLU A 74 12.91 11.63 -13.02
CA GLU A 74 12.59 10.77 -11.87
C GLU A 74 12.28 11.58 -10.61
N ARG A 75 13.04 12.65 -10.35
CA ARG A 75 12.89 13.46 -9.14
C ARG A 75 11.53 14.17 -9.14
N GLU A 76 11.21 14.83 -10.24
CA GLU A 76 9.96 15.55 -10.41
C GLU A 76 8.76 14.59 -10.41
N TRP A 77 8.91 13.43 -11.04
CA TRP A 77 7.91 12.36 -10.98
C TRP A 77 7.65 11.91 -9.55
N ARG A 78 8.69 11.66 -8.74
CA ARG A 78 8.53 11.27 -7.33
C ARG A 78 7.81 12.32 -6.51
N GLU A 79 8.16 13.59 -6.67
CA GLU A 79 7.45 14.70 -6.00
C GLU A 79 5.97 14.75 -6.40
N CYS A 80 5.66 14.53 -7.68
CA CYS A 80 4.27 14.40 -8.13
C CYS A 80 3.56 13.21 -7.47
N VAL A 81 4.22 12.06 -7.33
CA VAL A 81 3.66 10.89 -6.63
C VAL A 81 3.40 11.19 -5.16
N TYR A 82 4.31 11.87 -4.46
CA TYR A 82 4.11 12.23 -3.05
C TYR A 82 2.88 13.09 -2.85
N GLN A 83 2.65 14.08 -3.73
CA GLN A 83 1.43 14.88 -3.70
C GLN A 83 0.16 14.02 -3.85
N GLY A 84 0.21 12.98 -4.70
CA GLY A 84 -0.87 12.02 -4.85
C GLY A 84 -1.15 11.23 -3.57
N ILE A 85 -0.09 10.74 -2.91
CA ILE A 85 -0.19 10.03 -1.63
C ILE A 85 -0.75 10.95 -0.53
N GLU A 86 -0.24 12.18 -0.42
CA GLU A 86 -0.71 13.18 0.54
C GLU A 86 -2.17 13.56 0.34
N LYS A 87 -2.62 13.64 -0.91
CA LYS A 87 -3.98 14.02 -1.26
C LYS A 87 -4.99 12.88 -1.11
N HIS A 88 -4.63 11.66 -1.50
CA HIS A 88 -5.59 10.56 -1.66
C HIS A 88 -5.46 9.48 -0.60
N VAL A 89 -4.25 9.19 -0.10
CA VAL A 89 -3.98 8.07 0.82
C VAL A 89 -3.97 8.54 2.27
N ILE A 90 -3.13 9.54 2.58
CA ILE A 90 -2.93 10.02 3.96
C ILE A 90 -4.23 10.41 4.69
N PRO A 91 -5.21 11.10 4.08
CA PRO A 91 -6.44 11.49 4.77
C PRO A 91 -7.33 10.31 5.21
N LYS A 92 -7.07 9.12 4.68
CA LYS A 92 -7.87 7.91 4.90
C LYS A 92 -7.08 6.79 5.57
N ALA A 93 -5.77 6.95 5.70
CA ALA A 93 -4.89 5.99 6.33
C ALA A 93 -5.15 5.89 7.84
N LEU A 94 -5.00 4.68 8.39
CA LEU A 94 -5.05 4.47 9.84
C LEU A 94 -3.79 5.00 10.53
N ALA A 95 -2.67 5.04 9.79
CA ALA A 95 -1.37 5.50 10.28
C ALA A 95 -0.78 6.62 9.39
N PRO A 96 -1.40 7.82 9.31
CA PRO A 96 -0.99 8.90 8.39
C PRO A 96 0.46 9.35 8.59
N GLU A 97 0.95 9.38 9.82
CA GLU A 97 2.34 9.74 10.12
C GLU A 97 3.36 8.74 9.58
N ALA A 98 2.97 7.46 9.41
CA ALA A 98 3.85 6.46 8.84
C ALA A 98 4.12 6.75 7.35
N TYR A 99 3.07 7.10 6.59
CA TYR A 99 3.22 7.51 5.19
C TYR A 99 4.06 8.78 5.03
N ARG A 100 3.86 9.80 5.87
CA ARG A 100 4.67 11.05 5.83
C ARG A 100 6.15 10.78 6.08
N ARG A 101 6.46 9.88 7.02
CA ARG A 101 7.84 9.44 7.30
C ARG A 101 8.46 8.77 6.08
N VAL A 102 7.72 7.87 5.42
CA VAL A 102 8.20 7.18 4.21
C VAL A 102 8.48 8.16 3.07
N ILE A 103 7.62 9.16 2.85
CA ILE A 103 7.87 10.22 1.88
C ILE A 103 9.17 10.97 2.20
N ALA A 104 9.36 11.38 3.45
CA ALA A 104 10.58 12.08 3.87
C ALA A 104 11.84 11.21 3.69
N GLU A 105 11.75 9.92 3.99
CA GLU A 105 12.86 8.99 3.83
C GLU A 105 13.18 8.70 2.35
N ASP A 106 12.18 8.56 1.49
CA ASP A 106 12.39 8.34 0.05
C ASP A 106 12.98 9.58 -0.64
N ARG A 107 12.65 10.80 -0.17
CA ARG A 107 13.32 12.04 -0.59
C ARG A 107 14.82 12.00 -0.28
N ASP A 108 15.18 11.72 0.97
CA ASP A 108 16.59 11.61 1.37
C ASP A 108 17.32 10.49 0.60
N MET A 109 16.70 9.31 0.44
CA MET A 109 17.28 8.23 -0.35
C MET A 109 17.45 8.60 -1.82
N THR A 110 16.52 9.37 -2.40
CA THR A 110 16.64 9.86 -3.78
C THR A 110 17.84 10.80 -3.93
N GLU A 111 18.08 11.68 -2.95
CA GLU A 111 19.28 12.51 -2.91
C GLU A 111 20.56 11.69 -2.74
N ARG A 112 20.54 10.63 -1.91
CA ARG A 112 21.67 9.72 -1.75
C ARG A 112 21.97 8.93 -3.02
N VAL A 113 20.94 8.54 -3.79
CA VAL A 113 21.13 7.92 -5.11
C VAL A 113 21.76 8.92 -6.07
N ALA A 114 21.21 10.14 -6.16
CA ALA A 114 21.73 11.20 -7.02
C ALA A 114 23.20 11.54 -6.73
N SER A 115 23.60 11.52 -5.45
CA SER A 115 24.97 11.80 -5.01
C SER A 115 25.90 10.58 -5.04
N GLY A 116 25.43 9.41 -5.49
CA GLY A 116 26.21 8.17 -5.48
C GLY A 116 26.49 7.54 -4.11
N ARG A 117 25.83 8.00 -3.04
CA ARG A 117 25.96 7.47 -1.67
C ARG A 117 25.08 6.25 -1.39
N MET A 118 24.11 5.98 -2.25
CA MET A 118 23.21 4.84 -2.16
C MET A 118 22.94 4.31 -3.58
N THR A 119 22.75 3.01 -3.71
CA THR A 119 22.31 2.39 -4.95
C THR A 119 20.77 2.35 -5.04
N ARG A 120 20.25 2.28 -6.26
CA ARG A 120 18.82 2.06 -6.51
C ARG A 120 18.30 0.76 -5.88
N ALA A 121 19.15 -0.28 -5.82
CA ALA A 121 18.82 -1.55 -5.19
C ALA A 121 18.67 -1.42 -3.67
N GLU A 122 19.58 -0.73 -3.00
CA GLU A 122 19.49 -0.44 -1.56
C GLU A 122 18.25 0.39 -1.24
N ARG A 123 17.98 1.45 -2.02
CA ARG A 123 16.75 2.24 -1.89
C ARG A 123 15.51 1.35 -2.03
N ARG A 124 15.45 0.46 -3.02
CA ARG A 124 14.32 -0.47 -3.21
C ARG A 124 14.13 -1.37 -2.00
N THR A 125 15.20 -1.99 -1.50
CA THR A 125 15.15 -2.84 -0.30
C THR A 125 14.64 -2.06 0.91
N ARG A 126 15.14 -0.84 1.12
CA ARG A 126 14.69 0.00 2.22
C ARG A 126 13.23 0.41 2.09
N MET A 127 12.78 0.76 0.90
CA MET A 127 11.37 1.08 0.63
C MET A 127 10.44 -0.10 0.91
N LEU A 128 10.82 -1.33 0.54
CA LEU A 128 10.03 -2.52 0.87
C LEU A 128 9.90 -2.71 2.39
N ALA A 129 10.98 -2.53 3.14
CA ALA A 129 10.95 -2.62 4.61
C ALA A 129 10.06 -1.54 5.24
N LEU A 130 10.07 -0.32 4.70
CA LEU A 130 9.20 0.76 5.15
C LEU A 130 7.71 0.50 4.88
N LEU A 131 7.39 -0.08 3.72
CA LEU A 131 6.02 -0.48 3.39
C LEU A 131 5.51 -1.60 4.31
N GLU A 132 6.35 -2.59 4.61
CA GLU A 132 6.03 -3.63 5.59
C GLU A 132 5.80 -3.04 7.00
N GLU A 133 6.57 -2.02 7.38
CA GLU A 133 6.35 -1.30 8.63
C GLU A 133 5.00 -0.57 8.65
N ILE A 134 4.60 0.08 7.55
CA ILE A 134 3.28 0.71 7.42
C ILE A 134 2.19 -0.35 7.62
N GLU A 135 2.27 -1.48 6.93
CA GLU A 135 1.29 -2.57 7.04
C GLU A 135 1.12 -3.04 8.49
N ARG A 136 2.24 -3.33 9.19
CA ARG A 136 2.21 -3.72 10.60
C ARG A 136 1.58 -2.65 11.50
N ARG A 137 1.84 -1.37 11.24
CA ARG A 137 1.26 -0.26 12.00
C ARG A 137 -0.24 -0.14 11.74
N GLU A 138 -0.68 -0.22 10.49
CA GLU A 138 -2.11 -0.17 10.14
C GLU A 138 -2.87 -1.35 10.75
N GLU A 139 -2.31 -2.56 10.73
CA GLU A 139 -2.90 -3.71 11.42
C GLU A 139 -3.02 -3.49 12.93
N ALA A 140 -1.98 -2.95 13.57
CA ALA A 140 -2.00 -2.68 15.01
C ALA A 140 -3.06 -1.63 15.38
N GLU A 141 -3.18 -0.56 14.59
CA GLU A 141 -4.20 0.46 14.76
C GLU A 141 -5.62 -0.10 14.53
N ALA A 142 -5.81 -0.90 13.48
CA ALA A 142 -7.08 -1.58 13.21
C ALA A 142 -7.50 -2.49 14.39
N LYS A 143 -6.57 -3.31 14.90
CA LYS A 143 -6.81 -4.17 16.07
C LYS A 143 -7.17 -3.34 17.32
N ARG A 144 -6.51 -2.20 17.53
CA ARG A 144 -6.82 -1.29 18.65
C ARG A 144 -8.24 -0.74 18.54
N LEU A 145 -8.64 -0.26 17.37
CA LEU A 145 -9.98 0.29 17.13
C LEU A 145 -11.08 -0.76 17.34
N ILE A 146 -10.87 -1.99 16.85
CA ILE A 146 -11.81 -3.10 17.06
C ILE A 146 -11.94 -3.41 18.56
N LYS A 147 -10.82 -3.51 19.28
CA LYS A 147 -10.82 -3.78 20.73
C LYS A 147 -11.56 -2.70 21.51
N GLU A 148 -11.35 -1.43 21.16
CA GLU A 148 -12.04 -0.30 21.78
C GLU A 148 -13.55 -0.27 21.47
N ALA A 149 -13.95 -0.68 20.25
CA ALA A 149 -15.35 -0.78 19.87
C ALA A 149 -16.06 -1.89 20.67
N VAL A 150 -15.46 -3.08 20.74
CA VAL A 150 -16.00 -4.22 21.52
C VAL A 150 -16.10 -3.86 23.00
N LYS A 151 -15.06 -3.22 23.57
CA LYS A 151 -15.09 -2.79 24.97
C LYS A 151 -16.24 -1.82 25.26
N ARG A 152 -16.45 -0.83 24.38
CA ARG A 152 -17.56 0.12 24.50
C ARG A 152 -18.92 -0.57 24.40
N GLU A 153 -19.07 -1.55 23.52
CA GLU A 153 -20.31 -2.33 23.41
C GLU A 153 -20.60 -3.14 24.68
N GLN A 154 -19.57 -3.78 25.26
CA GLN A 154 -19.69 -4.51 26.53
C GLN A 154 -20.08 -3.58 27.69
N GLU A 155 -19.47 -2.41 27.80
CA GLU A 155 -19.82 -1.42 28.82
C GLU A 155 -21.27 -0.94 28.68
N MET A 156 -21.74 -0.71 27.45
CA MET A 156 -23.14 -0.36 27.19
C MET A 156 -24.12 -1.48 27.58
N MET A 157 -23.76 -2.74 27.30
CA MET A 157 -24.58 -3.90 27.68
C MET A 157 -24.72 -4.02 29.20
N LEU A 158 -23.62 -3.89 29.95
CA LEU A 158 -23.63 -3.93 31.41
C LEU A 158 -24.47 -2.80 32.03
N MET A 159 -24.40 -1.59 31.45
CA MET A 159 -25.21 -0.46 31.91
C MET A 159 -26.71 -0.64 31.63
N ARG A 160 -27.06 -1.30 30.51
CA ARG A 160 -28.46 -1.66 30.20
C ARG A 160 -29.01 -2.67 31.20
N ASP A 161 -28.24 -3.70 31.54
CA ASP A 161 -28.62 -4.72 32.50
C ASP A 161 -28.75 -4.14 33.92
N ARG A 162 -27.88 -3.21 34.30
CA ARG A 162 -28.01 -2.49 35.58
C ARG A 162 -29.30 -1.68 35.66
N ARG A 163 -29.74 -1.06 34.55
CA ARG A 163 -30.98 -0.27 34.52
C ARG A 163 -32.23 -1.16 34.61
N SER A 164 -32.20 -2.39 34.11
CA SER A 164 -33.34 -3.31 34.19
C SER A 164 -33.57 -3.88 35.60
N MET A 165 -32.51 -3.95 36.42
CA MET A 165 -32.60 -4.42 37.82
C MET A 165 -33.21 -3.40 38.79
N ILE A 166 -33.30 -2.12 38.44
CA ILE A 166 -34.01 -1.09 39.23
C ILE A 166 -35.49 -1.10 38.81
N ARG A 167 -36.17 -2.25 38.93
CA ARG A 167 -37.63 -2.27 38.95
C ARG A 167 -38.08 -1.91 40.36
N PRO A 168 -38.88 -0.84 40.55
CA PRO A 168 -39.40 -0.53 41.87
C PRO A 168 -40.24 -1.72 42.33
N LEU A 169 -39.92 -2.24 43.52
CA LEU A 169 -40.79 -3.13 44.28
C LEU A 169 -42.01 -2.30 44.72
N GLY A 170 -42.90 -2.02 43.77
CA GLY A 170 -44.15 -1.32 43.98
C GLY A 170 -45.15 -2.28 44.62
N ARG A 171 -45.47 -1.96 45.88
CA ARG A 171 -46.54 -2.42 46.78
C ARG A 171 -47.72 -3.16 46.15
#